data_AF-A0A507DRU7-F1
#
_entry.id   AF-A0A507DRU7-F1
#
_cell.length_a   1.000
_cell.length_b   1.000
_cell.length_c   1.000
_cell.angle_alpha   90.00
_cell.angle_beta   90.00
_cell.angle_gamma   90.00
#
_symmetry.space_group_name_H-M   'P 1'
#
loop_
_entity.id
_entity.type
_entity.pdbx_description
1 polymer ?
#
loop_
_entity_poly.entity_id
_entity_poly.type
_entity_poly.pdbx_seq_one_letter_code
_entity_poly.pdbx_strand_id
1 'polypeptide(L)'
;MLKLYLTVESIKSVKHKPRTRPSLRPHALNKRWRIPRPLNPFIIYRRETHPEVVRSHEGIANHDVSKIIGQMWADEPTYVKRIYQDRSDEGKFLHEVKHPGYRFTPRKQKPKRSKKSTDDIYDLKSRSSDAFTL
;
A
#
# COMPACT_ATOMS: atom_id res chain seq x y z
N MET A 1 9.29 -28.70 -16.29
CA MET A 1 7.92 -28.44 -16.79
C MET A 1 6.93 -28.67 -15.65
N LEU A 2 6.18 -27.63 -15.28
CA LEU A 2 4.92 -27.66 -14.52
C LEU A 2 4.97 -28.25 -13.10
N LYS A 3 5.18 -27.40 -12.08
CA LYS A 3 4.74 -27.68 -10.72
C LYS A 3 3.22 -27.44 -10.61
N LEU A 4 2.45 -28.41 -11.07
CA LEU A 4 1.09 -28.68 -10.57
C LEU A 4 1.21 -29.54 -9.30
N TYR A 5 0.21 -29.45 -8.43
CA TYR A 5 0.02 -30.15 -7.14
C TYR A 5 0.77 -29.60 -5.93
N LEU A 6 0.08 -28.77 -5.15
CA LEU A 6 -0.01 -28.96 -3.70
C LEU A 6 -1.45 -28.68 -3.23
N THR A 7 -2.12 -29.81 -3.01
CA THR A 7 -3.17 -30.18 -2.07
C THR A 7 -3.82 -29.12 -1.16
N VAL A 8 -5.15 -29.21 -1.17
CA VAL A 8 -6.09 -28.70 -0.17
C VAL A 8 -5.81 -29.24 1.23
N GLU A 9 -6.29 -28.48 2.24
CA GLU A 9 -6.31 -28.74 3.69
C GLU A 9 -5.15 -28.20 4.54
N SER A 10 -5.33 -26.97 5.05
CA SER A 10 -5.37 -26.73 6.50
C SER A 10 -5.90 -25.31 6.76
N ILE A 11 -7.22 -25.19 6.89
CA ILE A 11 -7.88 -23.94 7.29
C ILE A 11 -7.66 -23.78 8.80
N LYS A 12 -6.53 -23.19 9.20
CA LYS A 12 -6.36 -22.77 10.60
C LYS A 12 -6.99 -21.40 10.80
N SER A 13 -8.02 -21.40 11.63
CA SER A 13 -8.80 -20.27 12.11
C SER A 13 -7.92 -19.15 12.67
N VAL A 14 -7.76 -18.07 11.90
CA VAL A 14 -7.21 -16.81 12.41
C VAL A 14 -8.37 -16.00 12.96
N LYS A 15 -8.39 -15.78 14.28
CA LYS A 15 -9.33 -14.85 14.95
C LYS A 15 -9.04 -13.42 14.51
N HIS A 16 -9.53 -13.03 13.33
CA HIS A 16 -9.57 -11.63 12.95
C HIS A 16 -10.64 -10.92 13.78
N LYS A 17 -10.28 -9.83 14.47
CA LYS A 17 -11.24 -8.89 15.03
C LYS A 17 -12.22 -8.51 13.91
N PRO A 18 -13.55 -8.62 14.11
CA PRO A 18 -14.49 -8.32 13.03
C PRO A 18 -14.18 -6.91 12.52
N ARG A 19 -13.95 -6.78 11.21
CA ARG A 19 -13.83 -5.48 10.57
C ARG A 19 -15.17 -4.77 10.74
N THR A 20 -15.27 -3.99 11.80
CA THR A 20 -16.49 -3.31 12.19
C THR A 20 -16.83 -2.24 11.17
N ARG A 21 -17.95 -2.47 10.48
CA ARG A 21 -18.77 -1.55 9.68
C ARG A 21 -18.15 -1.07 8.35
N PRO A 22 -18.95 -1.05 7.26
CA PRO A 22 -18.60 -0.27 6.09
C PRO A 22 -18.36 1.17 6.55
N SER A 23 -17.20 1.71 6.23
CA SER A 23 -16.90 3.11 6.48
C SER A 23 -17.87 3.96 5.66
N LEU A 24 -19.00 4.39 6.25
CA LEU A 24 -19.94 5.39 5.71
C LEU A 24 -19.31 6.80 5.59
N ARG A 25 -17.98 6.91 5.69
CA ARG A 25 -17.28 8.16 5.42
C ARG A 25 -17.42 8.47 3.93
N PRO A 26 -17.88 9.68 3.55
CA PRO A 26 -18.04 10.09 2.14
C PRO A 26 -16.80 9.81 1.29
N HIS A 27 -15.62 9.90 1.91
CA HIS A 27 -14.34 9.64 1.24
C HIS A 27 -14.14 8.18 0.80
N ALA A 28 -14.70 7.21 1.52
CA ALA A 28 -14.63 5.79 1.16
C ALA A 28 -15.58 5.45 0.01
N LEU A 29 -16.75 6.07 -0.05
CA LEU A 29 -17.69 5.97 -1.17
C LEU A 29 -17.09 6.58 -2.43
N ASN A 30 -16.50 7.78 -2.33
CA ASN A 30 -15.83 8.45 -3.46
C ASN A 30 -14.62 7.67 -4.00
N LYS A 31 -13.99 6.80 -3.20
CA LYS A 31 -12.89 5.96 -3.68
C LYS A 31 -13.34 4.91 -4.70
N ARG A 32 -14.60 4.47 -4.63
CA ARG A 32 -15.19 3.47 -5.54
C ARG A 32 -15.45 4.02 -6.95
N TRP A 33 -15.58 5.34 -7.07
CA TRP A 33 -15.89 6.03 -8.34
C TRP A 33 -14.66 6.51 -9.11
N ARG A 34 -13.45 6.35 -8.56
CA ARG A 34 -12.22 6.78 -9.24
C ARG A 34 -11.64 5.62 -10.04
N ILE A 35 -11.43 5.86 -11.33
CA ILE A 35 -10.71 4.93 -12.22
C ILE A 35 -9.28 4.76 -11.67
N PRO A 36 -8.88 3.52 -11.28
CA PRO A 36 -7.54 3.26 -10.78
C PRO A 36 -6.51 3.43 -11.91
N ARG A 37 -5.26 3.67 -11.54
CA ARG A 37 -4.17 3.73 -12.51
C ARG A 37 -3.94 2.34 -13.14
N PRO A 38 -3.51 2.27 -14.41
CA PRO A 38 -2.93 1.05 -14.94
C PRO A 38 -1.72 0.64 -14.08
N LEU A 39 -1.55 -0.67 -13.88
CA LEU A 39 -0.50 -1.23 -13.05
C LEU A 39 0.82 -1.20 -13.82
N ASN A 40 1.92 -0.95 -13.11
CA ASN A 40 3.26 -1.09 -13.66
C ASN A 40 3.76 -2.55 -13.45
N PRO A 41 4.91 -2.94 -14.05
CA PRO A 41 5.41 -4.32 -13.99
C PRO A 41 5.62 -4.81 -12.56
N PHE A 42 6.29 -4.02 -11.73
CA PHE A 42 6.56 -4.35 -10.33
C PHE A 42 5.29 -4.54 -9.50
N ILE A 43 4.25 -3.74 -9.74
CA ILE A 43 2.99 -3.87 -9.00
C ILE A 43 2.26 -5.16 -9.40
N ILE A 44 2.36 -5.60 -10.65
CA ILE A 44 1.84 -6.89 -11.09
C ILE A 44 2.63 -8.02 -10.41
N TYR A 45 3.96 -7.99 -10.50
CA TYR A 45 4.85 -8.95 -9.83
C TYR A 45 4.54 -9.08 -8.33
N ARG A 46 4.48 -7.95 -7.63
CA ARG A 46 4.17 -7.92 -6.20
C ARG A 46 2.82 -8.55 -5.87
N ARG A 47 1.78 -8.38 -6.70
CA ARG A 47 0.47 -8.99 -6.43
C ARG A 47 0.55 -10.52 -6.44
N GLU A 48 1.40 -11.07 -7.29
CA GLU A 48 1.59 -12.51 -7.44
C GLU A 48 2.47 -13.07 -6.31
N THR A 49 3.55 -12.38 -5.95
CA THR A 49 4.53 -12.86 -4.96
C THR A 49 4.17 -12.56 -3.50
N HIS A 50 3.37 -11.52 -3.24
CA HIS A 50 3.05 -11.09 -1.88
C HIS A 50 2.38 -12.17 -1.01
N PRO A 51 1.40 -12.96 -1.48
CA PRO A 51 0.80 -14.01 -0.68
C PRO A 51 1.81 -15.09 -0.26
N GLU A 52 2.81 -15.35 -1.08
CA GLU A 52 3.89 -16.28 -0.76
C GLU A 52 4.83 -15.70 0.29
N VAL A 53 5.29 -14.47 0.11
CA VAL A 53 6.18 -13.82 1.08
C VAL A 53 5.53 -13.68 2.46
N VAL A 54 4.24 -13.30 2.53
CA VAL A 54 3.51 -13.20 3.81
C VAL A 54 3.31 -14.55 4.48
N ARG A 55 3.10 -15.61 3.70
CA ARG A 55 2.96 -16.98 4.21
C ARG A 55 4.28 -17.54 4.72
N SER A 56 5.39 -17.24 4.06
CA SER A 56 6.72 -17.63 4.52
C SER A 56 7.22 -16.81 5.71
N HIS A 57 6.72 -15.58 5.87
CA HIS A 57 7.11 -14.66 6.94
C HIS A 57 5.87 -14.20 7.70
N GLU A 58 5.28 -15.09 8.49
CA GLU A 58 4.10 -14.73 9.27
C GLU A 58 4.41 -13.61 10.27
N GLY A 59 3.50 -12.64 10.40
CA GLY A 59 3.62 -11.55 11.38
C GLY A 59 4.51 -10.37 10.99
N ILE A 60 5.18 -10.40 9.82
CA ILE A 60 5.96 -9.22 9.37
C ILE A 60 5.05 -8.10 8.87
N ALA A 61 5.50 -6.86 9.04
CA ALA A 61 4.75 -5.70 8.60
C ALA A 61 4.85 -5.52 7.07
N ASN A 62 3.79 -4.98 6.45
CA ASN A 62 3.73 -4.77 4.99
C ASN A 62 4.89 -3.94 4.42
N HIS A 63 5.47 -3.05 5.22
CA HIS A 63 6.62 -2.27 4.80
C HIS A 63 7.86 -3.15 4.59
N ASP A 64 8.06 -4.16 5.44
CA ASP A 64 9.15 -5.14 5.29
C ASP A 64 8.87 -6.12 4.16
N VAL A 65 7.62 -6.58 4.01
CA VAL A 65 7.20 -7.37 2.83
C VAL A 65 7.56 -6.63 1.53
N SER A 66 7.35 -5.31 1.51
CA SER A 66 7.67 -4.48 0.33
C SER A 66 9.18 -4.42 0.05
N LYS A 67 10.03 -4.41 1.09
CA LYS A 67 11.49 -4.45 0.94
C LYS A 67 11.93 -5.79 0.36
N ILE A 68 11.42 -6.89 0.92
CA ILE A 68 11.74 -8.26 0.48
C ILE A 68 11.38 -8.44 -1.00
N ILE A 69 10.14 -8.11 -1.38
CA ILE A 69 9.69 -8.22 -2.78
C ILE A 69 10.47 -7.28 -3.70
N GLY A 70 10.87 -6.11 -3.21
CA GLY A 70 11.73 -5.18 -3.94
C GLY A 70 13.08 -5.81 -4.29
N GLN A 71 13.70 -6.52 -3.34
CA GLN A 71 14.95 -7.24 -3.54
C GLN A 71 14.75 -8.41 -4.52
N MET A 72 13.71 -9.23 -4.33
CA MET A 72 13.38 -10.33 -5.25
C MET A 72 13.21 -9.83 -6.69
N TRP A 73 12.50 -8.71 -6.88
CA TRP A 73 12.35 -8.10 -8.20
C TRP A 73 13.67 -7.60 -8.77
N ALA A 74 14.58 -7.06 -7.95
CA ALA A 74 15.89 -6.63 -8.41
C ALA A 74 16.73 -7.82 -8.91
N ASP A 75 16.67 -8.96 -8.20
CA ASP A 75 17.43 -10.17 -8.50
C ASP A 75 16.80 -11.04 -9.59
N GLU A 76 15.54 -10.78 -9.94
CA GLU A 76 14.82 -11.54 -10.96
C GLU A 76 15.49 -11.43 -12.34
N PRO A 77 15.61 -12.54 -13.11
CA PRO A 77 16.19 -12.52 -14.44
C PRO A 77 15.42 -11.63 -15.43
N THR A 78 16.14 -11.14 -16.44
CA THR A 78 15.63 -10.20 -17.45
C THR A 78 14.42 -10.73 -18.20
N TYR A 79 14.36 -12.04 -18.51
CA TYR A 79 13.23 -12.65 -19.21
C TYR A 79 11.94 -12.60 -18.38
N VAL A 80 12.03 -12.78 -17.05
CA VAL A 80 10.85 -12.67 -16.18
C VAL A 80 10.41 -11.21 -16.09
N LYS A 81 11.37 -10.29 -15.90
CA LYS A 81 11.07 -8.84 -15.92
C LYS A 81 10.36 -8.44 -17.22
N ARG A 82 10.76 -9.03 -18.35
CA ARG A 82 10.13 -8.80 -19.66
C ARG A 82 8.68 -9.27 -19.70
N ILE A 83 8.35 -10.44 -19.15
CA ILE A 83 6.97 -10.93 -19.05
C ILE A 83 6.08 -9.91 -18.31
N TYR A 84 6.54 -9.36 -17.19
CA TYR A 84 5.78 -8.36 -16.44
C TYR A 84 5.73 -7.00 -17.14
N GLN A 85 6.75 -6.66 -17.93
CA GLN A 85 6.74 -5.49 -18.80
C GLN A 85 5.65 -5.60 -19.86
N ASP A 86 5.61 -6.72 -20.59
CA ASP A 86 4.60 -6.93 -21.63
C ASP A 86 3.17 -6.95 -21.03
N ARG A 87 2.98 -7.57 -19.86
CA ARG A 87 1.69 -7.50 -19.11
C ARG A 87 1.30 -6.09 -18.71
N SER A 88 2.27 -5.27 -18.30
CA SER A 88 2.04 -3.88 -17.92
C SER A 88 1.66 -3.03 -19.14
N ASP A 89 2.30 -3.28 -20.28
CA ASP A 89 2.06 -2.55 -21.51
C ASP A 89 0.67 -2.89 -22.08
N GLU A 90 0.29 -4.17 -22.06
CA GLU A 90 -1.07 -4.61 -22.39
C GLU A 90 -2.11 -3.97 -21.46
N GLY A 91 -1.86 -4.00 -20.14
CA GLY A 91 -2.76 -3.40 -19.16
C GLY A 91 -2.91 -1.88 -19.34
N LYS A 92 -1.84 -1.19 -19.77
CA LYS A 92 -1.87 0.23 -20.10
C LYS A 92 -2.69 0.49 -21.36
N PHE A 93 -2.48 -0.29 -22.42
CA PHE A 93 -3.22 -0.20 -23.67
C PHE A 93 -4.72 -0.40 -23.45
N LEU A 94 -5.10 -1.50 -22.80
CA LEU A 94 -6.50 -1.80 -22.47
C LEU A 94 -7.15 -0.70 -21.63
N HIS A 95 -6.40 -0.14 -20.67
CA HIS A 95 -6.88 0.96 -19.85
C HIS A 95 -7.13 2.22 -20.68
N GLU A 96 -6.24 2.56 -21.61
CA GLU A 96 -6.37 3.71 -22.50
C GLU A 96 -7.60 3.58 -23.42
N VAL A 97 -7.80 2.40 -24.01
CA VAL A 97 -8.98 2.11 -24.84
C VAL A 97 -10.27 2.16 -24.02
N LYS A 98 -10.29 1.57 -22.82
CA LYS A 98 -11.48 1.51 -21.97
C LYS A 98 -11.84 2.86 -21.33
N HIS A 99 -10.84 3.71 -21.11
CA HIS A 99 -10.98 4.98 -20.42
C HIS A 99 -10.38 6.12 -21.26
N PRO A 100 -10.97 6.44 -22.42
CA PRO A 100 -10.49 7.53 -23.27
C PRO A 100 -10.56 8.85 -22.48
N GLY A 101 -9.52 9.68 -22.61
CA GLY A 101 -9.41 10.94 -21.88
C GLY A 101 -9.01 10.80 -20.40
N TYR A 102 -8.68 9.59 -19.93
CA TYR A 102 -8.12 9.42 -18.58
C TYR A 102 -6.84 10.24 -18.39
N ARG A 103 -6.80 11.01 -17.30
CA ARG A 103 -5.60 11.75 -16.88
C ARG A 103 -5.31 11.54 -15.41
N PHE A 104 -4.07 11.16 -15.09
CA PHE A 104 -3.63 11.03 -13.72
C PHE A 104 -3.59 12.40 -13.03
N THR A 105 -4.39 12.57 -11.98
CA THR A 105 -4.41 13.76 -11.14
C THR A 105 -3.93 13.40 -9.72
N PRO A 106 -2.66 13.67 -9.38
CA PRO A 106 -2.14 13.38 -8.05
C PRO A 106 -2.91 14.18 -7.00
N ARG A 107 -3.23 13.52 -5.89
CA ARG A 107 -3.89 14.20 -4.77
C ARG A 107 -2.89 15.13 -4.09
N LYS A 108 -3.16 16.44 -4.10
CA LYS A 108 -2.43 17.41 -3.28
C LYS A 108 -2.56 17.01 -1.81
N GLN A 109 -1.44 16.71 -1.15
CA GLN A 109 -1.45 16.48 0.29
C GLN A 109 -1.65 17.83 0.98
N LYS A 110 -2.57 17.88 1.96
CA LYS A 110 -2.62 19.03 2.87
C LYS A 110 -1.34 19.01 3.73
N PRO A 111 -0.70 20.15 4.01
CA PRO A 111 0.47 20.20 4.87
C PRO A 111 0.12 19.52 6.20
N LYS A 112 0.95 18.58 6.62
CA LYS A 112 0.80 17.96 7.93
C LYS A 112 1.03 19.08 8.94
N ARG A 113 0.06 19.36 9.81
CA ARG A 113 0.33 20.17 11.00
C ARG A 113 1.48 19.47 11.73
N SER A 114 2.63 20.13 11.86
CA SER A 114 3.69 19.65 12.74
C SER A 114 3.05 19.44 14.11
N LYS A 115 3.22 18.25 14.68
CA LYS A 115 2.97 18.09 16.11
C LYS A 115 4.05 18.95 16.76
N LYS A 116 3.67 20.05 17.41
CA LYS A 116 4.57 20.78 18.30
C LYS A 116 5.20 19.74 19.23
N SER A 117 6.53 19.78 19.37
CA SER A 117 7.22 18.88 20.28
C SER A 117 6.67 19.12 21.70
N THR A 118 6.72 18.09 22.54
CA THR A 118 6.38 18.23 23.96
C THR A 118 7.19 19.34 24.62
N ASP A 119 8.41 19.59 24.14
CA ASP A 119 9.32 20.63 24.63
C ASP A 119 8.74 22.05 24.44
N ASP A 120 8.05 22.31 23.33
CA ASP A 120 7.37 23.59 23.07
C ASP A 120 6.19 23.84 24.06
N ILE A 121 5.61 22.78 24.63
CA ILE A 121 4.49 22.88 25.59
C ILE A 121 5.01 23.18 27.00
N TYR A 122 6.19 22.69 27.37
CA TYR A 122 6.78 22.99 28.68
C TYR A 122 7.32 24.42 28.77
N ASP A 123 7.93 24.95 27.70
CA ASP A 123 8.43 26.33 27.67
C ASP A 123 7.30 27.37 27.84
N LEU A 124 6.14 27.13 27.21
CA LEU A 124 5.00 28.05 27.29
C LEU A 124 4.33 28.06 28.68
N LYS A 125 4.40 26.96 29.43
CA LYS A 125 3.91 26.90 30.81
C LYS A 125 4.89 27.55 31.80
N SER A 126 6.19 27.42 31.57
CA SER A 126 7.22 28.06 32.41
C SER A 126 7.13 29.59 32.36
N ARG A 127 6.89 30.17 31.18
CA ARG A 127 6.72 31.63 31.02
C ARG A 127 5.43 32.21 31.62
N SER A 128 4.47 31.35 31.96
CA SER A 128 3.18 31.77 32.54
C SER A 128 3.18 31.73 34.07
N SER A 129 4.01 30.90 34.70
CA SER A 129 4.05 30.78 36.17
C SER A 129 4.79 31.93 36.84
N ASP A 130 5.70 32.60 36.13
CA ASP A 130 6.51 33.69 36.68
C ASP A 130 5.76 35.03 36.73
N ALA A 131 4.52 35.10 36.22
CA ALA A 131 3.73 36.33 36.11
C ALA A 131 2.75 36.56 37.27
N PHE A 132 2.81 35.76 38.34
CA PHE A 132 1.91 35.90 39.50
C PHE A 132 2.70 35.83 40.81
N THR A 133 3.60 36.78 41.04
CA THR A 133 4.13 37.08 42.37
C THR A 133 4.38 38.58 42.48
N LEU A 134 3.38 39.30 43.00
CA LEU A 134 3.51 40.57 43.72
C LEU A 134 2.54 40.53 44.89
#